data_AF-A0A6M1DIS8-F1
#
_entry.id   AF-A0A6M1DIS8-F1
#
_cell.length_a   1.000
_cell.length_b   1.000
_cell.length_c   1.000
_cell.angle_alpha   90.00
_cell.angle_beta   90.00
_cell.angle_gamma   90.00
#
_symmetry.space_group_name_H-M   'P 1'
#
loop_
_entity.id
_entity.type
_entity.pdbx_description
1 polymer ?
#
loop_
_entity_poly.entity_id
_entity_poly.type
_entity_poly.pdbx_seq_one_letter_code
_entity_poly.pdbx_strand_id
1 'polypeptide(L)'
;MPITLEPWQLFVICCAFGWVNKGTRLRRFREVYTEIPRKNGKSAISAGVALYCFACDNEFGAEVYSGATTEKQAWEVFRPARLMCKRTPMLTEAFGIEVNASNMNRPEDGARFEPLIGNPGDGSSPHCAVVDEYHEHATDALYTTMLTGMGARRQPLMWAITTAGYNIEGPCYDKRREVIEMLNGSVPNDELFGIIYTVDEGDDWTDPQVLEKANPNIGVSVYREFLLSQQQRAKNNARLANVFKTKHLNIWVSARSAYFNLVSWQSCEDKSLTLEQFEGQPCILAFDLARKLDMNSMARLYTREIDGKTHYYSVAPRFWVPYDTVYSVEKNEDRRTAERFQKWVEMGVLTVTDGAEVDYRYILEEAKAANKISPVSESPIDPFGATGLSHDLADEDLNPITIIQYYTNMSDPMKELEAAIESGRFHHDGNPIMTWCIGNVVGKTIPGNDDVVKPVKEQAENKIDGAVALIMAVGRAMLYEKEDTLSDHIESYGIRSL
;
A
#
# COMPACT_ATOMS: atom_id res chain seq x y z
N MET A 1 -1.25 41.34 0.03
CA MET A 1 0.15 40.94 0.19
C MET A 1 0.49 40.03 -0.98
N PRO A 2 1.59 40.29 -1.70
CA PRO A 2 2.05 39.42 -2.79
C PRO A 2 2.46 38.04 -2.22
N ILE A 3 2.41 37.01 -3.07
CA ILE A 3 2.93 35.68 -2.73
C ILE A 3 4.44 35.73 -2.90
N THR A 4 5.19 35.36 -1.86
CA THR A 4 6.62 35.11 -1.96
C THR A 4 6.83 33.63 -2.20
N LEU A 5 7.57 33.29 -3.25
CA LEU A 5 7.89 31.90 -3.57
C LEU A 5 9.06 31.41 -2.73
N GLU A 6 8.92 30.24 -2.14
CA GLU A 6 9.97 29.58 -1.38
C GLU A 6 11.00 28.90 -2.31
N PRO A 7 12.24 28.61 -1.85
CA PRO A 7 13.31 28.12 -2.71
C PRO A 7 12.96 26.90 -3.56
N TRP A 8 12.23 25.93 -3.00
CA TRP A 8 11.79 24.75 -3.73
C TRP A 8 10.76 25.08 -4.82
N GLN A 9 9.89 26.07 -4.59
CA GLN A 9 8.88 26.53 -5.54
C GLN A 9 9.57 27.23 -6.71
N LEU A 10 10.54 28.09 -6.41
CA LEU A 10 11.40 28.72 -7.40
C LEU A 10 12.15 27.67 -8.23
N PHE A 11 12.73 26.65 -7.59
CA PHE A 11 13.44 25.57 -8.29
C PHE A 11 12.55 24.87 -9.32
N VAL A 12 11.34 24.47 -8.94
CA VAL A 12 10.38 23.81 -9.84
C VAL A 12 10.00 24.70 -11.02
N ILE A 13 9.67 25.98 -10.77
CA ILE A 13 9.31 26.93 -11.83
C ILE A 13 10.49 27.20 -12.76
N CYS A 14 11.69 27.46 -12.21
CA CYS A 14 12.89 27.71 -13.00
C CYS A 14 13.27 26.49 -13.85
N CYS A 15 13.06 25.26 -13.35
CA CYS A 15 13.29 24.07 -14.15
C CYS A 15 12.27 23.97 -15.29
N ALA A 16 10.98 24.03 -14.97
CA ALA A 16 9.90 23.87 -15.95
C ALA A 16 9.93 24.91 -17.08
N PHE A 17 10.19 26.17 -16.75
CA PHE A 17 10.13 27.30 -17.71
C PHE A 17 11.50 27.79 -18.19
N GLY A 18 12.56 27.60 -17.41
CA GLY A 18 13.90 28.12 -17.73
C GLY A 18 14.71 27.24 -18.68
N TRP A 19 14.38 25.94 -18.77
CA TRP A 19 15.04 25.03 -19.70
C TRP A 19 14.32 25.02 -21.04
N VAL A 20 14.98 25.58 -22.05
CA VAL A 20 14.45 25.67 -23.41
C VAL A 20 15.36 24.97 -24.41
N ASN A 21 14.76 24.43 -25.46
CA ASN A 21 15.48 23.88 -26.59
C ASN A 21 16.28 24.99 -27.29
N LYS A 22 17.60 24.81 -27.44
CA LYS A 22 18.50 25.86 -27.96
C LYS A 22 18.08 26.40 -29.33
N GLY A 23 17.56 25.53 -30.19
CA GLY A 23 17.10 25.89 -31.54
C GLY A 23 15.75 26.61 -31.53
N THR A 24 14.69 25.93 -31.10
CA THR A 24 13.32 26.46 -31.16
C THR A 24 13.03 27.52 -30.11
N ARG A 25 13.85 27.60 -29.04
CA ARG A 25 13.63 28.42 -27.84
C ARG A 25 12.32 28.13 -27.10
N LEU A 26 11.67 27.01 -27.43
CA LEU A 26 10.49 26.51 -26.74
C LEU A 26 10.89 25.68 -25.52
N ARG A 27 10.00 25.57 -24.52
CA ARG A 27 10.25 24.76 -23.32
C ARG A 27 10.69 23.35 -23.66
N ARG A 28 11.65 22.84 -22.88
CA ARG A 28 12.07 21.44 -22.92
C ARG A 28 11.02 20.55 -22.29
N PHE A 29 10.61 20.87 -21.07
CA PHE A 29 9.67 20.05 -20.32
C PHE A 29 8.24 20.37 -20.75
N ARG A 30 7.53 19.35 -21.23
CA ARG A 30 6.11 19.41 -21.60
C ARG A 30 5.22 18.72 -20.57
N GLU A 31 5.81 17.90 -19.71
CA GLU A 31 5.14 17.29 -18.58
C GLU A 31 5.89 17.64 -17.30
N VAL A 32 5.15 18.10 -16.29
CA VAL A 32 5.65 18.38 -14.96
C VAL A 32 4.82 17.60 -13.96
N TYR A 33 5.50 16.78 -13.15
CA TYR A 33 4.92 16.02 -12.06
C TYR A 33 5.53 16.46 -10.73
N THR A 34 4.70 16.93 -9.81
CA THR A 34 5.14 17.27 -8.44
C THR A 34 4.35 16.48 -7.41
N GLU A 35 5.02 15.62 -6.65
CA GLU A 35 4.44 14.90 -5.52
C GLU A 35 4.94 15.50 -4.21
N ILE A 36 4.08 16.26 -3.52
CA ILE A 36 4.45 16.99 -2.30
C ILE A 36 3.31 16.85 -1.29
N PRO A 37 3.56 16.60 0.01
CA PRO A 37 2.50 16.40 0.99
C PRO A 37 1.56 17.59 1.19
N ARG A 38 0.45 17.36 1.91
CA ARG A 38 -0.64 18.34 2.06
C ARG A 38 -0.15 19.61 2.75
N LYS A 39 -0.82 20.74 2.42
CA LYS A 39 -0.58 22.08 2.99
C LYS A 39 0.77 22.74 2.65
N ASN A 40 1.57 22.17 1.74
CA ASN A 40 2.80 22.81 1.23
C ASN A 40 2.56 23.90 0.16
N GLY A 41 1.32 24.19 -0.24
CA GLY A 41 1.01 25.31 -1.15
C GLY A 41 1.02 25.01 -2.66
N LYS A 42 1.00 23.72 -3.06
CA LYS A 42 0.97 23.27 -4.47
C LYS A 42 -0.04 24.02 -5.35
N SER A 43 -1.32 24.00 -4.97
CA SER A 43 -2.41 24.56 -5.80
C SER A 43 -2.29 26.07 -6.02
N ALA A 44 -1.72 26.81 -5.05
CA ALA A 44 -1.48 28.25 -5.20
C ALA A 44 -0.39 28.54 -6.24
N ILE A 45 0.66 27.72 -6.30
CA ILE A 45 1.70 27.83 -7.33
C ILE A 45 1.13 27.46 -8.71
N SER A 46 0.39 26.34 -8.78
CA SER A 46 -0.24 25.90 -10.03
C SER A 46 -1.20 26.95 -10.61
N ALA A 47 -1.88 27.72 -9.75
CA ALA A 47 -2.68 28.86 -10.18
C ALA A 47 -1.86 29.95 -10.88
N GLY A 48 -0.67 30.27 -10.36
CA GLY A 48 0.27 31.20 -11.01
C GLY A 48 0.82 30.66 -12.33
N VAL A 49 1.16 29.37 -12.38
CA VAL A 49 1.58 28.67 -13.61
C VAL A 49 0.49 28.73 -14.67
N ALA A 50 -0.75 28.37 -14.31
CA ALA A 50 -1.89 28.42 -15.22
C ALA A 50 -2.15 29.84 -15.74
N LEU A 51 -2.06 30.87 -14.89
CA LEU A 51 -2.16 32.27 -15.31
C LEU A 51 -1.05 32.69 -16.28
N TYR A 52 0.19 32.25 -16.03
CA TYR A 52 1.29 32.53 -16.93
C TYR A 52 1.06 31.88 -18.30
N CYS A 53 0.68 30.60 -18.35
CA CYS A 53 0.33 29.90 -19.58
C CYS A 53 -0.87 30.55 -20.32
N PHE A 54 -1.84 31.05 -19.57
CA PHE A 54 -3.02 31.71 -20.10
C PHE A 54 -2.73 33.10 -20.70
N ALA A 55 -1.82 33.86 -20.09
CA ALA A 55 -1.64 35.27 -20.43
C ALA A 55 -0.26 35.67 -21.00
N CYS A 56 0.81 35.06 -20.51
CA CYS A 56 2.19 35.52 -20.71
C CYS A 56 3.03 34.61 -21.61
N ASP A 57 2.55 33.41 -21.93
CA ASP A 57 3.31 32.37 -22.62
C ASP A 57 3.31 32.49 -24.16
N ASN A 58 2.75 33.60 -24.66
CA ASN A 58 2.74 34.01 -26.06
C ASN A 58 2.15 32.96 -27.02
N GLU A 59 1.07 32.30 -26.60
CA GLU A 59 0.31 31.33 -27.39
C GLU A 59 -1.06 31.92 -27.77
N PHE A 60 -1.39 31.92 -29.07
CA PHE A 60 -2.67 32.42 -29.56
C PHE A 60 -3.80 31.45 -29.23
N GLY A 61 -4.92 31.96 -28.71
CA GLY A 61 -6.07 31.13 -28.32
C GLY A 61 -5.71 30.07 -27.28
N ALA A 62 -4.87 30.40 -26.30
CA ALA A 62 -4.42 29.47 -25.28
C ALA A 62 -5.61 28.94 -24.46
N GLU A 63 -5.80 27.62 -24.48
CA GLU A 63 -6.78 26.94 -23.65
C GLU A 63 -6.09 26.40 -22.40
N VAL A 64 -6.51 26.89 -21.24
CA VAL A 64 -5.95 26.48 -19.95
C VAL A 64 -7.03 25.85 -19.09
N TYR A 65 -6.73 24.70 -18.50
CA TYR A 65 -7.68 23.94 -17.71
C TYR A 65 -7.16 23.63 -16.32
N SER A 66 -8.03 23.79 -15.32
CA SER A 66 -7.83 23.22 -13.98
C SER A 66 -8.67 21.95 -13.87
N GLY A 67 -8.05 20.81 -14.15
CA GLY A 67 -8.67 19.50 -14.19
C GLY A 67 -8.63 18.78 -12.83
N ALA A 68 -9.78 18.26 -12.39
CA ALA A 68 -9.87 17.38 -11.21
C ALA A 68 -11.05 16.40 -11.33
N THR A 69 -11.13 15.44 -10.41
CA THR A 69 -12.24 14.47 -10.34
C THR A 69 -13.54 15.10 -9.86
N THR A 70 -13.47 16.12 -8.99
CA THR A 70 -14.64 16.83 -8.46
C THR A 70 -14.59 18.31 -8.78
N GLU A 71 -15.78 18.93 -8.88
CA GLU A 71 -15.92 20.38 -9.03
C GLU A 71 -15.10 21.13 -7.98
N LYS A 72 -15.30 20.79 -6.70
CA LYS A 72 -14.65 21.48 -5.59
C LYS A 72 -13.13 21.53 -5.74
N GLN A 73 -12.50 20.46 -6.22
CA GLN A 73 -11.06 20.40 -6.43
C GLN A 73 -10.62 21.21 -7.64
N ALA A 74 -11.34 21.14 -8.76
CA ALA A 74 -11.04 21.96 -9.94
C ALA A 74 -11.03 23.47 -9.59
N TRP A 75 -11.86 23.88 -8.62
CA TRP A 75 -11.88 25.24 -8.08
C TRP A 75 -10.68 25.60 -7.17
N GLU A 76 -9.95 24.64 -6.58
CA GLU A 76 -8.83 24.92 -5.67
C GLU A 76 -7.62 25.55 -6.39
N VAL A 77 -7.49 25.40 -7.71
CA VAL A 77 -6.50 26.12 -8.52
C VAL A 77 -7.12 27.35 -9.20
N PHE A 78 -8.36 27.25 -9.71
CA PHE A 78 -8.99 28.37 -10.42
C PHE A 78 -9.35 29.55 -9.49
N ARG A 79 -9.81 29.31 -8.25
CA ARG A 79 -10.16 30.41 -7.32
C ARG A 79 -8.95 31.26 -6.94
N PRO A 80 -7.79 30.68 -6.56
CA PRO A 80 -6.58 31.47 -6.37
C PRO A 80 -6.18 32.27 -7.60
N ALA A 81 -6.21 31.67 -8.80
CA ALA A 81 -5.86 32.37 -10.04
C ALA A 81 -6.77 33.59 -10.28
N ARG A 82 -8.09 33.38 -10.17
CA ARG A 82 -9.08 34.46 -10.25
C ARG A 82 -8.83 35.56 -9.23
N LEU A 83 -8.47 35.20 -8.00
CA LEU A 83 -8.14 36.17 -6.95
C LEU A 83 -6.86 36.96 -7.27
N MET A 84 -5.83 36.31 -7.83
CA MET A 84 -4.60 36.98 -8.28
C MET A 84 -4.89 38.03 -9.35
N CYS A 85 -5.70 37.70 -10.36
CA CYS A 85 -6.13 38.67 -11.38
C CYS A 85 -6.88 39.85 -10.77
N LYS A 86 -7.89 39.58 -9.93
CA LYS A 86 -8.67 40.65 -9.26
C LYS A 86 -7.83 41.57 -8.38
N ARG A 87 -6.74 41.06 -7.82
CA ARG A 87 -5.81 41.84 -6.98
C ARG A 87 -4.68 42.49 -7.76
N THR A 88 -4.59 42.26 -9.07
CA THR A 88 -3.53 42.77 -9.93
C THR A 88 -4.13 43.46 -11.17
N PRO A 89 -4.74 44.66 -11.04
CA PRO A 89 -5.39 45.35 -12.15
C PRO A 89 -4.46 45.57 -13.36
N MET A 90 -3.18 45.85 -13.11
CA MET A 90 -2.18 45.97 -14.18
C MET A 90 -2.06 44.70 -15.05
N LEU A 91 -2.20 43.50 -14.47
CA LEU A 91 -2.18 42.24 -15.23
C LEU A 91 -3.42 42.16 -16.13
N THR A 92 -4.59 42.48 -15.59
CA THR A 92 -5.84 42.41 -16.35
C THR A 92 -5.89 43.45 -17.48
N GLU A 93 -5.38 44.65 -17.23
CA GLU A 93 -5.31 45.73 -18.24
C GLU A 93 -4.28 45.42 -19.32
N ALA A 94 -3.07 44.96 -18.96
CA ALA A 94 -2.01 44.69 -19.92
C ALA A 94 -2.34 43.54 -20.89
N PHE A 95 -3.16 42.58 -20.46
CA PHE A 95 -3.47 41.38 -21.22
C PHE A 95 -4.96 41.28 -21.62
N GLY A 96 -5.76 42.32 -21.37
CA GLY A 96 -7.20 42.33 -21.73
C GLY A 96 -8.00 41.19 -21.09
N ILE A 97 -7.69 40.83 -19.84
CA ILE A 97 -8.30 39.67 -19.18
C ILE A 97 -9.66 40.05 -18.60
N GLU A 98 -10.70 39.36 -19.05
CA GLU A 98 -12.01 39.36 -18.42
C GLU A 98 -12.09 38.30 -17.33
N VAL A 99 -12.47 38.71 -16.11
CA VAL A 99 -12.48 37.83 -14.93
C VAL A 99 -13.91 37.50 -14.50
N ASN A 100 -14.46 36.43 -15.06
CA ASN A 100 -15.83 35.99 -14.76
C ASN A 100 -15.91 35.11 -13.50
N ALA A 101 -17.10 34.61 -13.19
CA ALA A 101 -17.32 33.74 -12.03
C ALA A 101 -16.69 32.36 -12.21
N SER A 102 -16.91 31.74 -13.37
CA SER A 102 -16.54 30.35 -13.69
C SER A 102 -15.47 30.22 -14.79
N ASN A 103 -15.04 31.31 -15.41
CA ASN A 103 -13.92 31.32 -16.35
C ASN A 103 -13.16 32.66 -16.31
N MET A 104 -11.99 32.69 -16.93
CA MET A 104 -11.30 33.90 -17.35
C MET A 104 -11.07 33.81 -18.85
N ASN A 105 -11.21 34.92 -19.57
CA ASN A 105 -11.06 34.92 -21.02
C ASN A 105 -10.31 36.17 -21.52
N ARG A 106 -9.75 36.07 -22.72
CA ARG A 106 -9.12 37.17 -23.46
C ARG A 106 -9.82 37.28 -24.81
N PRO A 107 -10.75 38.23 -24.99
CA PRO A 107 -11.54 38.32 -26.23
C PRO A 107 -10.70 38.56 -27.49
N GLU A 108 -9.54 39.20 -27.36
CA GLU A 108 -8.66 39.57 -28.49
C GLU A 108 -8.11 38.34 -29.24
N ASP A 109 -7.70 37.30 -28.51
CA ASP A 109 -7.08 36.10 -29.07
C ASP A 109 -7.88 34.82 -28.80
N GLY A 110 -9.00 34.90 -28.08
CA GLY A 110 -9.86 33.78 -27.75
C GLY A 110 -9.30 32.86 -26.67
N ALA A 111 -8.23 33.24 -25.96
CA ALA A 111 -7.71 32.43 -24.87
C ALA A 111 -8.73 32.31 -23.73
N ARG A 112 -8.74 31.14 -23.08
CA ARG A 112 -9.64 30.84 -21.95
C ARG A 112 -8.95 30.05 -20.85
N PHE A 113 -9.32 30.33 -19.61
CA PHE A 113 -8.98 29.52 -18.45
C PHE A 113 -10.24 29.17 -17.66
N GLU A 114 -10.52 27.88 -17.52
CA GLU A 114 -11.70 27.39 -16.79
C GLU A 114 -11.44 26.08 -16.01
N PRO A 115 -12.21 25.82 -14.94
CA PRO A 115 -12.23 24.51 -14.29
C PRO A 115 -12.77 23.43 -15.24
N LEU A 116 -12.20 22.24 -15.16
CA LEU A 116 -12.67 21.05 -15.88
C LEU A 116 -12.85 19.88 -14.91
N ILE A 117 -13.99 19.18 -15.02
CA ILE A 117 -14.40 18.16 -14.07
C ILE A 117 -14.62 16.84 -14.81
N GLY A 118 -14.03 15.75 -14.30
CA GLY A 118 -14.24 14.42 -14.86
C GLY A 118 -13.50 14.20 -16.19
N ASN A 119 -14.11 13.45 -17.12
CA ASN A 119 -13.49 13.12 -18.41
C ASN A 119 -14.01 14.06 -19.52
N PRO A 120 -13.17 14.94 -20.08
CA PRO A 120 -13.53 15.79 -21.20
C PRO A 120 -13.65 14.98 -22.51
N GLY A 121 -14.33 15.53 -23.51
CA GLY A 121 -14.32 14.98 -24.87
C GLY A 121 -13.11 15.47 -25.69
N ASP A 122 -12.77 14.76 -26.77
CA ASP A 122 -11.56 14.94 -27.60
C ASP A 122 -11.48 16.25 -28.42
N GLY A 123 -12.41 17.18 -28.23
CA GLY A 123 -12.49 18.42 -29.03
C GLY A 123 -11.65 19.59 -28.52
N SER A 124 -11.02 19.46 -27.36
CA SER A 124 -10.24 20.56 -26.74
C SER A 124 -8.80 20.58 -27.25
N SER A 125 -8.20 21.78 -27.35
CA SER A 125 -6.79 21.97 -27.71
C SER A 125 -6.04 22.69 -26.58
N PRO A 126 -5.82 22.00 -25.43
CA PRO A 126 -5.15 22.54 -24.27
C PRO A 126 -3.73 23.03 -24.59
N HIS A 127 -3.45 24.29 -24.23
CA HIS A 127 -2.09 24.80 -24.11
C HIS A 127 -1.49 24.47 -22.74
N CYS A 128 -2.30 24.51 -21.68
CA CYS A 128 -1.86 24.08 -20.35
C CYS A 128 -3.00 23.31 -19.64
N ALA A 129 -2.68 22.14 -19.10
CA ALA A 129 -3.61 21.39 -18.27
C ALA A 129 -3.00 21.18 -16.89
N VAL A 130 -3.63 21.74 -15.86
CA VAL A 130 -3.30 21.44 -14.47
C VAL A 130 -4.14 20.25 -14.05
N VAL A 131 -3.51 19.14 -13.65
CA VAL A 131 -4.19 18.00 -13.06
C VAL A 131 -3.97 18.05 -11.55
N ASP A 132 -5.00 18.45 -10.81
CA ASP A 132 -4.93 18.56 -9.35
C ASP A 132 -5.28 17.24 -8.65
N GLU A 133 -4.61 17.01 -7.52
CA GLU A 133 -4.70 15.83 -6.68
C GLU A 133 -4.75 14.51 -7.49
N TYR A 134 -3.75 14.29 -8.37
CA TYR A 134 -3.79 13.17 -9.32
C TYR A 134 -3.99 11.79 -8.66
N HIS A 135 -3.55 11.61 -7.41
CA HIS A 135 -3.79 10.39 -6.63
C HIS A 135 -5.27 10.04 -6.37
N GLU A 136 -6.19 11.01 -6.52
CA GLU A 136 -7.63 10.78 -6.36
C GLU A 136 -8.32 10.41 -7.69
N HIS A 137 -7.57 10.34 -8.80
CA HIS A 137 -8.11 9.95 -10.11
C HIS A 137 -8.16 8.43 -10.22
N ALA A 138 -9.35 7.90 -10.42
CA ALA A 138 -9.57 6.45 -10.54
C ALA A 138 -8.99 5.85 -11.83
N THR A 139 -8.89 6.65 -12.89
CA THR A 139 -8.35 6.26 -14.20
C THR A 139 -7.50 7.42 -14.75
N ASP A 140 -6.65 7.14 -15.74
CA ASP A 140 -5.82 8.12 -16.43
C ASP A 140 -6.59 8.97 -17.44
N ALA A 141 -7.89 8.72 -17.65
CA ALA A 141 -8.67 9.31 -18.74
C ALA A 141 -8.53 10.84 -18.87
N LEU A 142 -8.69 11.61 -17.78
CA LEU A 142 -8.51 13.06 -17.83
C LEU A 142 -7.09 13.44 -18.26
N TYR A 143 -6.09 12.77 -17.69
CA TYR A 143 -4.68 13.03 -17.97
C TYR A 143 -4.37 12.75 -19.45
N THR A 144 -4.78 11.59 -19.94
CA THR A 144 -4.55 11.14 -21.31
C THR A 144 -5.30 12.01 -22.31
N THR A 145 -6.58 12.33 -22.09
CA THR A 145 -7.35 13.21 -22.98
C THR A 145 -6.73 14.62 -23.07
N MET A 146 -6.25 15.16 -21.94
CA MET A 146 -5.56 16.45 -21.95
C MET A 146 -4.24 16.36 -22.71
N LEU A 147 -3.44 15.31 -22.47
CA LEU A 147 -2.15 15.12 -23.13
C LEU A 147 -2.30 14.94 -24.65
N THR A 148 -3.29 14.17 -25.11
CA THR A 148 -3.51 13.96 -26.55
C THR A 148 -4.05 15.21 -27.24
N GLY A 149 -4.90 16.01 -26.57
CA GLY A 149 -5.41 17.28 -27.10
C GLY A 149 -4.33 18.37 -27.26
N MET A 150 -3.18 18.23 -26.59
CA MET A 150 -2.07 19.18 -26.66
C MET A 150 -1.33 19.16 -28.01
N GLY A 151 -1.57 18.17 -28.88
CA GLY A 151 -0.78 17.93 -30.10
C GLY A 151 -0.74 19.08 -31.13
N ALA A 152 -1.72 20.00 -31.10
CA ALA A 152 -1.75 21.16 -32.00
C ALA A 152 -0.93 22.36 -31.48
N ARG A 153 -0.44 22.32 -30.23
CA ARG A 153 0.25 23.42 -29.57
C ARG A 153 1.77 23.29 -29.73
N ARG A 154 2.45 24.43 -29.83
CA ARG A 154 3.92 24.45 -30.05
C ARG A 154 4.70 24.05 -28.80
N GLN A 155 4.21 24.49 -27.65
CA GLN A 155 4.87 24.30 -26.35
C GLN A 155 3.86 24.02 -25.22
N PRO A 156 3.00 23.00 -25.38
CA PRO A 156 1.99 22.69 -24.36
C PRO A 156 2.64 22.28 -23.03
N LEU A 157 1.88 22.40 -21.94
CA LEU A 157 2.32 22.01 -20.62
C LEU A 157 1.25 21.20 -19.87
N MET A 158 1.55 19.95 -19.58
CA MET A 158 0.86 19.15 -18.58
C MET A 158 1.49 19.40 -17.21
N TRP A 159 0.70 19.89 -16.25
CA TRP A 159 1.13 20.23 -14.90
C TRP A 159 0.36 19.41 -13.87
N ALA A 160 0.88 18.23 -13.54
CA ALA A 160 0.28 17.32 -12.58
C ALA A 160 0.84 17.59 -11.17
N ILE A 161 -0.07 17.90 -10.24
CA ILE A 161 0.25 18.04 -8.82
C ILE A 161 -0.48 16.98 -8.02
N THR A 162 0.20 16.39 -7.04
CA THR A 162 -0.41 15.35 -6.21
C THR A 162 0.24 15.24 -4.84
N THR A 163 -0.39 14.46 -3.97
CA THR A 163 0.23 13.84 -2.80
C THR A 163 0.28 12.33 -3.00
N ALA A 164 0.93 11.62 -2.10
CA ALA A 164 0.75 10.19 -1.96
C ALA A 164 -0.72 9.87 -1.67
N GLY A 165 -1.18 8.77 -2.25
CA GLY A 165 -2.51 8.23 -2.09
C GLY A 165 -2.47 6.80 -1.57
N TYR A 166 -3.63 6.15 -1.69
CA TYR A 166 -3.78 4.77 -1.26
C TYR A 166 -3.80 3.74 -2.39
N ASN A 167 -3.96 4.22 -3.63
CA ASN A 167 -4.06 3.37 -4.80
C ASN A 167 -2.68 3.23 -5.46
N ILE A 168 -1.90 2.26 -4.99
CA ILE A 168 -0.56 1.94 -5.54
C ILE A 168 -0.61 1.28 -6.92
N GLU A 169 -1.80 1.02 -7.43
CA GLU A 169 -2.03 0.50 -8.78
C GLU A 169 -2.77 1.49 -9.65
N GLY A 170 -2.96 2.70 -9.14
CA GLY A 170 -3.64 3.77 -9.83
C GLY A 170 -2.72 4.49 -10.80
N PRO A 171 -3.32 5.25 -11.74
CA PRO A 171 -2.58 5.96 -12.78
C PRO A 171 -1.56 6.96 -12.22
N CYS A 172 -1.82 7.54 -11.05
CA CYS A 172 -0.88 8.44 -10.39
C CYS A 172 0.35 7.70 -9.85
N TYR A 173 0.19 6.47 -9.34
CA TYR A 173 1.33 5.66 -8.90
C TYR A 173 2.14 5.17 -10.10
N ASP A 174 1.48 4.85 -11.22
CA ASP A 174 2.15 4.54 -12.48
C ASP A 174 3.00 5.71 -12.96
N LYS A 175 2.46 6.94 -12.95
CA LYS A 175 3.22 8.15 -13.27
C LYS A 175 4.36 8.39 -12.29
N ARG A 176 4.18 8.10 -11.00
CA ARG A 176 5.27 8.14 -10.01
C ARG A 176 6.39 7.16 -10.39
N ARG A 177 6.07 5.93 -10.79
CA ARG A 177 7.06 4.93 -11.20
C ARG A 177 7.85 5.40 -12.42
N GLU A 178 7.16 5.91 -13.44
CA GLU A 178 7.79 6.52 -14.62
C GLU A 178 8.76 7.66 -14.24
N VAL A 179 8.34 8.55 -13.31
CA VAL A 179 9.20 9.62 -12.80
C VAL A 179 10.42 9.08 -12.07
N ILE A 180 10.27 8.05 -11.23
CA ILE A 180 11.40 7.43 -10.50
C ILE A 180 12.37 6.76 -11.49
N GLU A 181 11.87 6.03 -12.47
CA GLU A 181 12.69 5.39 -13.52
C GLU A 181 13.46 6.42 -14.34
N MET A 182 12.83 7.55 -14.66
CA MET A 182 13.47 8.68 -15.33
C MET A 182 14.54 9.33 -14.46
N LEU A 183 14.24 9.61 -13.18
CA LEU A 183 15.21 10.21 -12.25
C LEU A 183 16.42 9.31 -11.99
N ASN A 184 16.22 7.99 -11.98
CA ASN A 184 17.30 7.00 -11.86
C ASN A 184 18.06 6.78 -13.18
N GLY A 185 17.58 7.33 -14.30
CA GLY A 185 18.19 7.19 -15.63
C GLY A 185 17.93 5.84 -16.31
N SER A 186 17.05 5.00 -15.76
CA SER A 186 16.68 3.70 -16.34
C SER A 186 15.88 3.84 -17.62
N VAL A 187 14.95 4.80 -17.65
CA VAL A 187 14.12 5.12 -18.81
C VAL A 187 14.22 6.63 -19.09
N PRO A 188 15.06 7.05 -20.04
CA PRO A 188 15.22 8.47 -20.36
C PRO A 188 13.93 9.09 -20.89
N ASN A 189 13.52 10.23 -20.33
CA ASN A 189 12.46 11.08 -20.87
C ASN A 189 12.88 12.55 -20.75
N ASP A 190 13.24 13.16 -21.88
CA ASP A 190 13.75 14.53 -21.93
C ASP A 190 12.67 15.62 -21.80
N GLU A 191 11.39 15.24 -21.93
CA GLU A 191 10.25 16.16 -21.86
C GLU A 191 9.53 16.11 -20.50
N LEU A 192 9.88 15.16 -19.61
CA LEU A 192 9.31 15.01 -18.28
C LEU A 192 10.21 15.62 -17.20
N PHE A 193 9.67 16.55 -16.43
CA PHE A 193 10.24 16.99 -15.17
C PHE A 193 9.45 16.37 -14.01
N GLY A 194 10.14 15.69 -13.10
CA GLY A 194 9.54 15.06 -11.93
C GLY A 194 10.25 15.46 -10.66
N ILE A 195 9.49 15.77 -9.61
CA ILE A 195 10.02 15.97 -8.26
C ILE A 195 9.11 15.32 -7.22
N ILE A 196 9.71 14.57 -6.30
CA ILE A 196 9.02 13.82 -5.25
C ILE A 196 9.63 14.22 -3.91
N TYR A 197 8.83 14.81 -3.03
CA TYR A 197 9.21 15.07 -1.64
C TYR A 197 8.61 13.99 -0.76
N THR A 198 9.45 13.12 -0.22
CA THR A 198 9.07 12.01 0.66
C THR A 198 10.22 11.72 1.62
N VAL A 199 10.04 10.79 2.55
CA VAL A 199 11.14 10.29 3.40
C VAL A 199 11.97 9.25 2.64
N ASP A 200 13.21 9.02 3.09
CA ASP A 200 14.08 8.04 2.46
C ASP A 200 13.66 6.61 2.82
N GLU A 201 14.05 5.64 1.99
CA GLU A 201 13.84 4.23 2.30
C GLU A 201 14.62 3.84 3.56
N GLY A 202 13.94 3.24 4.54
CA GLY A 202 14.51 2.86 5.83
C GLY A 202 14.47 3.94 6.90
N ASP A 203 14.00 5.15 6.60
CA ASP A 203 13.78 6.19 7.62
C ASP A 203 12.76 5.73 8.68
N ASP A 204 13.07 5.96 9.96
CA ASP A 204 12.10 5.80 11.04
C ASP A 204 11.08 6.94 11.00
N TRP A 205 9.87 6.64 10.54
CA TRP A 205 8.77 7.61 10.47
C TRP A 205 8.40 8.23 11.82
N THR A 206 8.83 7.62 12.93
CA THR A 206 8.61 8.14 14.28
C THR A 206 9.65 9.20 14.68
N ASP A 207 10.77 9.33 13.98
CA ASP A 207 11.76 10.37 14.23
C ASP A 207 11.21 11.75 13.83
N PRO A 208 11.19 12.75 14.73
CA PRO A 208 10.86 14.14 14.39
C PRO A 208 11.68 14.74 13.25
N GLN A 209 12.91 14.27 13.00
CA GLN A 209 13.80 14.85 11.98
C GLN A 209 13.35 14.53 10.56
N VAL A 210 12.66 13.41 10.33
CA VAL A 210 12.22 13.01 8.99
C VAL A 210 11.12 13.92 8.41
N LEU A 211 10.46 14.71 9.27
CA LEU A 211 9.39 15.64 8.88
C LEU A 211 9.87 16.68 7.87
N GLU A 212 11.09 17.17 8.03
CA GLU A 212 11.67 18.24 7.20
C GLU A 212 12.05 17.72 5.80
N LYS A 213 12.39 16.43 5.67
CA LYS A 213 12.65 15.79 4.37
C LYS A 213 11.42 15.80 3.46
N ALA A 214 10.27 15.42 4.03
CA ALA A 214 9.03 15.31 3.26
C ALA A 214 8.32 16.67 3.06
N ASN A 215 8.53 17.66 3.94
CA ASN A 215 7.76 18.91 3.94
C ASN A 215 8.62 20.13 3.59
N PRO A 216 8.81 20.43 2.29
CA PRO A 216 9.71 21.51 1.86
C PRO A 216 9.22 22.92 2.21
N ASN A 217 7.94 23.07 2.60
CA ASN A 217 7.37 24.35 3.03
C ASN A 217 7.19 24.45 4.56
N ILE A 218 7.92 23.63 5.31
CA ILE A 218 7.87 23.63 6.77
C ILE A 218 8.30 24.99 7.34
N GLY A 219 7.56 25.47 8.32
CA GLY A 219 7.75 26.81 8.91
C GLY A 219 7.11 27.96 8.14
N VAL A 220 6.62 27.72 6.91
CA VAL A 220 5.98 28.74 6.07
C VAL A 220 4.47 28.51 5.95
N SER A 221 4.05 27.34 5.44
CA SER A 221 2.62 27.00 5.30
C SER A 221 2.21 25.70 6.00
N VAL A 222 3.18 24.90 6.44
CA VAL A 222 2.99 23.77 7.34
C VAL A 222 3.89 23.96 8.55
N TYR A 223 3.30 24.04 9.74
CA TYR A 223 4.05 24.35 10.96
C TYR A 223 4.59 23.08 11.61
N ARG A 224 5.83 23.15 12.11
CA ARG A 224 6.52 22.04 12.76
C ARG A 224 5.74 21.47 13.94
N GLU A 225 5.18 22.33 14.79
CA GLU A 225 4.37 21.93 15.95
C GLU A 225 3.14 21.10 15.56
N PHE A 226 2.48 21.47 14.46
CA PHE A 226 1.34 20.71 13.94
C PHE A 226 1.77 19.31 13.49
N LEU A 227 2.87 19.20 12.73
CA LEU A 227 3.39 17.91 12.26
C LEU A 227 3.82 17.01 13.43
N LEU A 228 4.53 17.56 14.43
CA LEU A 228 4.89 16.82 15.64
C LEU A 228 3.67 16.31 16.40
N SER A 229 2.63 17.15 16.54
CA SER A 229 1.38 16.76 17.16
C SER A 229 0.68 15.62 16.41
N GLN A 230 0.63 15.68 15.07
CA GLN A 230 0.06 14.59 14.27
C GLN A 230 0.91 13.32 14.35
N GLN A 231 2.24 13.43 14.34
CA GLN A 231 3.16 12.30 14.47
C GLN A 231 2.94 11.59 15.81
N GLN A 232 2.86 12.34 16.91
CA GLN A 232 2.65 11.76 18.24
C GLN A 232 1.30 11.04 18.35
N ARG A 233 0.23 11.59 17.75
CA ARG A 233 -1.07 10.92 17.69
C ARG A 233 -1.04 9.64 16.88
N ALA A 234 -0.26 9.64 15.79
CA ALA A 234 -0.08 8.48 14.92
C ALA A 234 0.72 7.36 15.58
N LYS A 235 1.76 7.68 16.38
CA LYS A 235 2.51 6.68 17.17
C LYS A 235 1.62 5.90 18.12
N ASN A 236 0.62 6.57 18.69
CA ASN A 236 -0.30 5.99 19.66
C ASN A 236 -1.53 5.32 19.02
N ASN A 237 -1.67 5.32 17.69
CA ASN A 237 -2.86 4.78 17.01
C ASN A 237 -2.52 4.27 15.61
N ALA A 238 -2.52 2.94 15.44
CA ALA A 238 -2.19 2.26 14.17
C ALA A 238 -3.05 2.75 12.99
N ARG A 239 -4.34 3.04 13.20
CA ARG A 239 -5.22 3.58 12.15
C ARG A 239 -4.78 4.97 11.69
N LEU A 240 -4.24 5.79 12.59
CA LEU A 240 -3.71 7.12 12.26
C LEU A 240 -2.30 7.07 11.67
N ALA A 241 -1.54 5.98 11.89
CA ALA A 241 -0.18 5.83 11.35
C ALA A 241 -0.17 5.87 9.82
N ASN A 242 -1.03 5.11 9.14
CA ASN A 242 -1.10 5.11 7.68
C ASN A 242 -1.57 6.47 7.13
N VAL A 243 -2.55 7.09 7.79
CA VAL A 243 -3.01 8.44 7.43
C VAL A 243 -1.89 9.46 7.56
N PHE A 244 -1.12 9.39 8.64
CA PHE A 244 0.02 10.27 8.88
C PHE A 244 1.13 10.06 7.85
N LYS A 245 1.57 8.81 7.66
CA LYS A 245 2.57 8.44 6.65
C LYS A 245 2.18 8.94 5.26
N THR A 246 0.92 8.77 4.88
CA THR A 246 0.42 9.23 3.57
C THR A 246 0.35 10.74 3.47
N LYS A 247 -0.30 11.41 4.43
CA LYS A 247 -0.64 12.83 4.29
C LYS A 247 0.48 13.79 4.70
N HIS A 248 1.43 13.33 5.52
CA HIS A 248 2.49 14.17 6.10
C HIS A 248 3.92 13.71 5.79
N LEU A 249 4.13 12.42 5.51
CA LEU A 249 5.43 11.90 5.03
C LEU A 249 5.43 11.59 3.54
N ASN A 250 4.26 11.70 2.90
CA ASN A 250 4.09 11.47 1.46
C ASN A 250 4.55 10.06 1.04
N ILE A 251 4.18 9.07 1.86
CA ILE A 251 4.43 7.65 1.62
C ILE A 251 3.15 7.03 1.08
N TRP A 252 3.24 6.29 -0.02
CA TRP A 252 2.11 5.51 -0.52
C TRP A 252 1.88 4.29 0.37
N VAL A 253 0.64 4.10 0.84
CA VAL A 253 0.23 2.96 1.69
C VAL A 253 -1.07 2.38 1.12
N SER A 254 -1.39 1.10 1.31
CA SER A 254 -2.67 0.56 0.79
C SER A 254 -3.91 1.09 1.55
N ALA A 255 -5.08 1.10 0.90
CA ALA A 255 -6.29 1.83 1.34
C ALA A 255 -7.07 1.16 2.48
N ARG A 256 -7.00 -0.16 2.65
CA ARG A 256 -7.52 -0.82 3.86
C ARG A 256 -6.40 -0.98 4.86
N SER A 257 -6.62 -0.45 6.06
CA SER A 257 -5.75 -0.72 7.20
C SER A 257 -5.61 -2.22 7.35
N ALA A 258 -4.38 -2.72 7.22
CA ALA A 258 -4.04 -4.06 7.65
C ALA A 258 -4.60 -4.26 9.07
N TYR A 259 -5.21 -5.42 9.32
CA TYR A 259 -5.80 -5.74 10.61
C TYR A 259 -4.71 -5.80 11.68
N PHE A 260 -3.61 -6.50 11.37
CA PHE A 260 -2.47 -6.59 12.27
C PHE A 260 -1.52 -5.40 12.10
N ASN A 261 -1.05 -4.86 13.22
CA ASN A 261 0.00 -3.85 13.21
C ASN A 261 1.35 -4.50 12.87
N LEU A 262 1.85 -4.21 11.66
CA LEU A 262 3.12 -4.79 11.19
C LEU A 262 4.35 -4.37 12.02
N VAL A 263 4.29 -3.23 12.72
CA VAL A 263 5.39 -2.84 13.62
C VAL A 263 5.40 -3.72 14.87
N SER A 264 4.22 -3.97 15.44
CA SER A 264 4.08 -4.90 16.57
C SER A 264 4.43 -6.33 16.14
N TRP A 265 4.02 -6.77 14.95
CA TRP A 265 4.43 -8.05 14.37
C TRP A 265 5.96 -8.15 14.24
N GLN A 266 6.62 -7.14 13.65
CA GLN A 266 8.08 -7.12 13.53
C GLN A 266 8.80 -7.15 14.89
N SER A 267 8.20 -6.57 15.94
CA SER A 267 8.77 -6.65 17.29
C SER A 267 8.68 -8.04 17.93
N CYS A 268 7.83 -8.92 17.39
CA CYS A 268 7.72 -10.33 17.73
C CYS A 268 8.68 -11.23 16.92
N GLU A 269 9.48 -10.65 16.02
CA GLU A 269 10.44 -11.39 15.20
C GLU A 269 11.63 -11.84 16.06
N ASP A 270 11.87 -13.15 16.10
CA ASP A 270 13.07 -13.76 16.68
C ASP A 270 13.69 -14.72 15.66
N LYS A 271 14.71 -14.23 14.95
CA LYS A 271 15.47 -15.00 13.95
C LYS A 271 16.34 -16.10 14.55
N SER A 272 16.43 -16.19 15.89
CA SER A 272 17.14 -17.27 16.56
C SER A 272 16.28 -18.51 16.78
N LEU A 273 14.97 -18.44 16.49
CA LEU A 273 14.06 -19.57 16.58
C LEU A 273 14.38 -20.61 15.51
N THR A 274 14.58 -21.86 15.94
CA THR A 274 14.84 -23.00 15.05
C THR A 274 13.99 -24.19 15.44
N LEU A 275 13.76 -25.12 14.51
CA LEU A 275 12.92 -26.30 14.76
C LEU A 275 13.50 -27.20 15.86
N GLU A 276 14.82 -27.28 15.96
CA GLU A 276 15.54 -28.08 16.95
C GLU A 276 15.23 -27.64 18.39
N GLN A 277 14.90 -26.36 18.61
CA GLN A 277 14.51 -25.84 19.93
C GLN A 277 13.13 -26.33 20.39
N PHE A 278 12.34 -26.90 19.48
CA PHE A 278 10.98 -27.38 19.72
C PHE A 278 10.83 -28.88 19.44
N GLU A 279 11.95 -29.60 19.26
CA GLU A 279 11.96 -31.05 19.09
C GLU A 279 11.28 -31.73 20.29
N GLY A 280 10.41 -32.70 20.01
CA GLY A 280 9.61 -33.42 21.01
C GLY A 280 8.47 -32.62 21.64
N GLN A 281 8.36 -31.31 21.41
CA GLN A 281 7.23 -30.50 21.89
C GLN A 281 6.02 -30.69 20.96
N PRO A 282 4.80 -30.77 21.51
CA PRO A 282 3.60 -30.90 20.70
C PRO A 282 3.40 -29.65 19.84
N CYS A 283 2.95 -29.84 18.60
CA CYS A 283 2.67 -28.75 17.68
C CYS A 283 1.33 -28.90 16.97
N ILE A 284 0.78 -27.77 16.53
CA ILE A 284 -0.40 -27.73 15.67
C ILE A 284 0.05 -27.41 14.25
N LEU A 285 -0.40 -28.21 13.28
CA LEU A 285 -0.14 -27.99 11.86
C LEU A 285 -1.43 -27.55 11.17
N ALA A 286 -1.61 -26.25 10.96
CA ALA A 286 -2.80 -25.75 10.29
C ALA A 286 -2.57 -25.56 8.79
N PHE A 287 -3.56 -25.95 8.00
CA PHE A 287 -3.48 -26.00 6.54
C PHE A 287 -4.52 -25.07 5.92
N ASP A 288 -4.08 -24.10 5.13
CA ASP A 288 -4.94 -23.35 4.20
C ASP A 288 -4.56 -23.73 2.77
N LEU A 289 -5.46 -24.46 2.12
CA LEU A 289 -5.20 -25.13 0.85
C LEU A 289 -6.08 -24.59 -0.27
N ALA A 290 -5.48 -24.42 -1.43
CA ALA A 290 -6.16 -23.94 -2.61
C ALA A 290 -6.20 -25.00 -3.70
N ARG A 291 -7.37 -25.18 -4.32
CA ARG A 291 -7.61 -26.22 -5.33
C ARG A 291 -6.85 -25.98 -6.65
N LYS A 292 -6.65 -24.73 -7.07
CA LYS A 292 -6.07 -24.38 -8.40
C LYS A 292 -5.29 -23.08 -8.35
N LEU A 293 -4.09 -23.08 -8.94
CA LEU A 293 -3.23 -21.92 -9.25
C LEU A 293 -2.80 -21.01 -8.07
N ASP A 294 -3.39 -21.18 -6.89
CA ASP A 294 -3.16 -20.38 -5.69
C ASP A 294 -2.12 -21.02 -4.74
N MET A 295 -1.63 -20.23 -3.79
CA MET A 295 -0.63 -20.64 -2.80
C MET A 295 -1.28 -21.54 -1.75
N ASN A 296 -0.61 -22.63 -1.40
CA ASN A 296 -0.99 -23.51 -0.30
C ASN A 296 -0.06 -23.24 0.89
N SER A 297 -0.57 -23.34 2.11
CA SER A 297 0.22 -23.04 3.31
C SER A 297 0.00 -24.04 4.43
N MET A 298 1.07 -24.29 5.19
CA MET A 298 1.06 -25.03 6.45
C MET A 298 1.73 -24.18 7.53
N ALA A 299 0.93 -23.62 8.42
CA ALA A 299 1.44 -22.95 9.61
C ALA A 299 1.77 -23.99 10.68
N ARG A 300 2.93 -23.83 11.33
CA ARG A 300 3.37 -24.69 12.43
C ARG A 300 3.47 -23.87 13.70
N LEU A 301 2.62 -24.19 14.67
CA LEU A 301 2.45 -23.44 15.90
C LEU A 301 2.80 -24.28 17.12
N TYR A 302 3.65 -23.74 17.97
CA TYR A 302 3.93 -24.27 19.31
C TYR A 302 3.39 -23.32 20.37
N THR A 303 3.10 -23.85 21.56
CA THR A 303 2.71 -23.05 22.72
C THR A 303 3.61 -23.35 23.92
N ARG A 304 3.86 -22.32 24.73
CA ARG A 304 4.51 -22.45 26.04
C ARG A 304 3.80 -21.57 27.05
N GLU A 305 3.65 -22.06 28.28
CA GLU A 305 3.20 -21.25 29.40
C GLU A 305 4.40 -20.51 30.00
N ILE A 306 4.33 -19.18 30.02
CA ILE A 306 5.33 -18.30 30.64
C ILE A 306 4.59 -17.30 31.50
N ASP A 307 4.95 -17.22 32.79
CA ASP A 307 4.31 -16.33 33.77
C ASP A 307 2.77 -16.45 33.82
N GLY A 308 2.26 -17.68 33.65
CA GLY A 308 0.83 -17.99 33.67
C GLY A 308 0.06 -17.48 32.45
N LYS A 309 0.75 -17.20 31.34
CA LYS A 309 0.15 -16.84 30.06
C LYS A 309 0.68 -17.75 28.97
N THR A 310 -0.21 -18.07 28.03
CA THR A 310 0.17 -18.77 26.81
C THR A 310 0.96 -17.84 25.88
N HIS A 311 2.16 -18.28 25.53
CA HIS A 311 2.98 -17.74 24.46
C HIS A 311 2.89 -18.64 23.23
N TYR A 312 2.88 -18.04 22.05
CA TYR A 312 2.74 -18.73 20.78
C TYR A 312 4.02 -18.56 19.96
N TYR A 313 4.47 -19.64 19.32
CA TYR A 313 5.67 -19.65 18.49
C TYR A 313 5.33 -20.21 17.10
N SER A 314 5.33 -19.34 16.09
CA SER A 314 5.16 -19.72 14.68
C SER A 314 6.54 -19.94 14.06
N VAL A 315 6.91 -21.20 13.82
CA VAL A 315 8.28 -21.58 13.48
C VAL A 315 8.30 -22.48 12.24
N ALA A 316 9.11 -22.10 11.26
CA ALA A 316 9.27 -22.77 9.97
C ALA A 316 7.94 -23.10 9.26
N PRO A 317 7.04 -22.11 9.05
CA PRO A 317 5.87 -22.32 8.20
C PRO A 317 6.30 -22.72 6.78
N ARG A 318 5.45 -23.50 6.11
CA ARG A 318 5.71 -24.01 4.75
C ARG A 318 4.68 -23.49 3.78
N PHE A 319 5.14 -23.25 2.55
CA PHE A 319 4.35 -22.69 1.47
C PHE A 319 4.64 -23.42 0.17
N TRP A 320 3.60 -23.67 -0.61
CA TRP A 320 3.71 -24.34 -1.92
C TRP A 320 2.92 -23.60 -2.98
N VAL A 321 3.45 -23.60 -4.20
CA VAL A 321 2.76 -23.12 -5.41
C VAL A 321 2.97 -24.09 -6.57
N PRO A 322 2.03 -24.17 -7.53
CA PRO A 322 2.25 -24.89 -8.77
C PRO A 322 3.36 -24.22 -9.62
N TYR A 323 4.11 -25.02 -10.38
CA TYR A 323 5.15 -24.55 -11.30
C TYR A 323 4.62 -23.48 -12.27
N ASP A 324 3.42 -23.72 -12.81
CA ASP A 324 2.79 -22.80 -13.76
C ASP A 324 2.51 -21.42 -13.14
N THR A 325 2.21 -21.34 -11.84
CA THR A 325 1.99 -20.06 -11.14
C THR A 325 3.27 -19.20 -11.08
N VAL A 326 4.45 -19.82 -11.11
CA VAL A 326 5.75 -19.14 -11.01
C VAL A 326 6.35 -18.86 -12.38
N TYR A 327 6.24 -19.80 -13.32
CA TYR A 327 7.04 -19.79 -14.56
C TYR A 327 6.20 -19.65 -15.85
N SER A 328 4.88 -19.81 -15.81
CA SER A 328 4.02 -19.65 -17.01
C SER A 328 3.46 -18.22 -17.14
N VAL A 329 4.38 -17.25 -17.19
CA VAL A 329 4.09 -15.79 -17.19
C VAL A 329 3.20 -15.35 -18.36
N GLU A 330 3.15 -16.10 -19.47
CA GLU A 330 2.30 -15.79 -20.64
C GLU A 330 0.79 -16.01 -20.40
N LYS A 331 0.40 -16.74 -19.34
CA LYS A 331 -1.01 -17.00 -18.97
C LYS A 331 -1.46 -16.32 -17.68
N ASN A 332 -0.52 -15.83 -16.87
CA ASN A 332 -0.84 -15.17 -15.61
C ASN A 332 -1.07 -13.68 -15.86
N GLU A 333 -2.32 -13.22 -15.64
CA GLU A 333 -2.68 -11.79 -15.70
C GLU A 333 -1.91 -10.95 -14.65
N ASP A 334 -1.27 -11.59 -13.66
CA ASP A 334 -0.54 -10.95 -12.56
C ASP A 334 0.97 -11.29 -12.57
N ARG A 335 1.70 -10.57 -13.43
CA ARG A 335 3.16 -10.67 -13.57
C ARG A 335 3.93 -10.35 -12.27
N ARG A 336 3.36 -9.52 -11.39
CA ARG A 336 4.04 -9.06 -10.15
C ARG A 336 4.07 -10.15 -9.09
N THR A 337 2.98 -10.92 -8.95
CA THR A 337 2.93 -12.07 -8.04
C THR A 337 3.90 -13.17 -8.48
N ALA A 338 4.01 -13.43 -9.79
CA ALA A 338 4.96 -14.40 -10.33
C ALA A 338 6.43 -14.03 -10.02
N GLU A 339 6.84 -12.77 -10.23
CA GLU A 339 8.19 -12.29 -9.91
C GLU A 339 8.52 -12.40 -8.42
N ARG A 340 7.54 -12.14 -7.54
CA ARG A 340 7.70 -12.31 -6.09
C ARG A 340 7.89 -13.77 -5.71
N PHE A 341 7.10 -14.68 -6.29
CA PHE A 341 7.23 -16.10 -6.04
C PHE A 341 8.57 -16.64 -6.53
N GLN A 342 9.07 -16.21 -7.69
CA GLN A 342 10.41 -16.57 -8.17
C GLN A 342 11.49 -16.25 -7.14
N LYS A 343 11.47 -15.03 -6.57
CA LYS A 343 12.42 -14.63 -5.51
C LYS A 343 12.33 -15.54 -4.28
N TRP A 344 11.12 -15.93 -3.87
CA TRP A 344 10.95 -16.80 -2.71
C TRP A 344 11.36 -18.26 -2.95
N VAL A 345 11.25 -18.73 -4.18
CA VAL A 345 11.80 -20.02 -4.60
C VAL A 345 13.32 -19.97 -4.55
N GLU A 346 13.94 -18.90 -5.07
CA GLU A 346 15.39 -18.69 -4.98
C GLU A 346 15.89 -18.58 -3.53
N MET A 347 15.09 -17.98 -2.65
CA MET A 347 15.37 -17.89 -1.21
C MET A 347 15.12 -19.21 -0.45
N GLY A 348 14.54 -20.23 -1.08
CA GLY A 348 14.21 -21.51 -0.44
C GLY A 348 13.08 -21.46 0.58
N VAL A 349 12.25 -20.41 0.57
CA VAL A 349 11.12 -20.22 1.49
C VAL A 349 9.76 -20.54 0.84
N LEU A 350 9.73 -20.73 -0.48
CA LEU A 350 8.57 -21.19 -1.25
C LEU A 350 8.93 -22.44 -2.05
N THR A 351 8.13 -23.50 -1.93
CA THR A 351 8.35 -24.75 -2.65
C THR A 351 7.49 -24.80 -3.91
N VAL A 352 8.09 -25.16 -5.05
CA VAL A 352 7.35 -25.38 -6.30
C VAL A 352 7.00 -26.86 -6.43
N THR A 353 5.77 -27.13 -6.86
CA THR A 353 5.31 -28.48 -7.20
C THR A 353 5.04 -28.61 -8.70
N ASP A 354 5.26 -29.80 -9.25
CA ASP A 354 5.09 -30.06 -10.68
C ASP A 354 3.61 -29.96 -11.10
N GLY A 355 3.36 -29.35 -12.26
CA GLY A 355 2.03 -29.22 -12.86
C GLY A 355 1.29 -27.91 -12.53
N ALA A 356 -0.01 -27.91 -12.79
CA ALA A 356 -0.90 -26.75 -12.66
C ALA A 356 -1.66 -26.69 -11.31
N GLU A 357 -1.53 -27.73 -10.49
CA GLU A 357 -2.14 -27.85 -9.17
C GLU A 357 -1.10 -28.43 -8.19
N VAL A 358 -1.19 -28.04 -6.92
CA VAL A 358 -0.28 -28.57 -5.90
C VAL A 358 -0.66 -30.01 -5.58
N ASP A 359 0.29 -30.92 -5.72
CA ASP A 359 0.10 -32.32 -5.31
C ASP A 359 0.19 -32.44 -3.78
N TYR A 360 -0.95 -32.67 -3.15
CA TYR A 360 -1.07 -32.75 -1.70
C TYR A 360 -0.24 -33.88 -1.06
N ARG A 361 0.27 -34.84 -1.84
CA ARG A 361 1.22 -35.85 -1.33
C ARG A 361 2.50 -35.21 -0.80
N TYR A 362 2.97 -34.12 -1.41
CA TYR A 362 4.12 -33.37 -0.89
C TYR A 362 3.80 -32.70 0.46
N ILE A 363 2.59 -32.19 0.62
CA ILE A 363 2.14 -31.56 1.87
C ILE A 363 2.01 -32.62 2.97
N LEU A 364 1.44 -33.79 2.65
CA LEU A 364 1.34 -34.92 3.58
C LEU A 364 2.71 -35.41 4.05
N GLU A 365 3.66 -35.59 3.14
CA GLU A 365 5.01 -36.03 3.51
C GLU A 365 5.75 -35.00 4.36
N GLU A 366 5.55 -33.70 4.12
CA GLU A 366 6.07 -32.65 4.99
C GLU A 366 5.42 -32.69 6.38
N ALA A 367 4.10 -32.93 6.46
CA ALA A 367 3.40 -33.08 7.74
C ALA A 367 3.89 -34.30 8.53
N LYS A 368 4.13 -35.43 7.85
CA LYS A 368 4.73 -36.64 8.45
C LYS A 368 6.17 -36.40 8.91
N ALA A 369 6.95 -35.66 8.13
CA ALA A 369 8.31 -35.27 8.53
C ALA A 369 8.28 -34.36 9.76
N ALA A 370 7.34 -33.42 9.82
CA ALA A 370 7.13 -32.56 10.99
C ALA A 370 6.75 -33.39 12.22
N ASN A 371 5.83 -34.35 12.10
CA ASN A 371 5.39 -35.22 13.20
C ASN A 371 6.52 -36.08 13.79
N LYS A 372 7.51 -36.46 12.98
CA LYS A 372 8.70 -37.18 13.46
C LYS A 372 9.59 -36.32 14.35
N ILE A 373 9.58 -34.99 14.18
CA ILE A 373 10.39 -34.04 14.94
C ILE A 373 9.60 -33.53 16.16
N SER A 374 8.35 -33.15 15.94
CA SER A 374 7.46 -32.57 16.94
C SER A 374 6.09 -33.25 16.83
N PRO A 375 5.63 -33.96 17.88
CA PRO A 375 4.33 -34.65 17.85
C PRO A 375 3.20 -33.70 17.44
N VAL A 376 2.47 -34.03 16.38
CA VAL A 376 1.36 -33.20 15.90
C VAL A 376 0.13 -33.53 16.73
N SER A 377 -0.38 -32.54 17.48
CA SER A 377 -1.57 -32.73 18.31
C SER A 377 -2.85 -32.64 17.49
N GLU A 378 -2.91 -31.67 16.58
CA GLU A 378 -4.08 -31.40 15.74
C GLU A 378 -3.66 -30.79 14.39
N SER A 379 -4.47 -31.05 13.38
CA SER A 379 -4.28 -30.53 12.01
C SER A 379 -5.49 -29.73 11.50
N PRO A 380 -5.64 -28.45 11.86
CA PRO A 380 -6.78 -27.61 11.45
C PRO A 380 -6.78 -27.38 9.94
N ILE A 381 -7.91 -27.62 9.29
CA ILE A 381 -7.99 -27.56 7.83
C ILE A 381 -9.37 -27.11 7.34
N ASP A 382 -9.40 -26.26 6.31
CA ASP A 382 -10.65 -25.90 5.64
C ASP A 382 -11.16 -27.10 4.81
N PRO A 383 -12.43 -27.53 4.98
CA PRO A 383 -12.99 -28.63 4.20
C PRO A 383 -13.02 -28.39 2.68
N PHE A 384 -12.99 -27.14 2.20
CA PHE A 384 -13.16 -26.79 0.80
C PHE A 384 -11.97 -27.23 -0.08
N GLY A 385 -11.97 -28.49 -0.51
CA GLY A 385 -10.97 -29.01 -1.44
C GLY A 385 -9.81 -29.75 -0.83
N ALA A 386 -9.88 -30.00 0.48
CA ALA A 386 -8.88 -30.73 1.23
C ALA A 386 -9.37 -32.09 1.76
N THR A 387 -10.57 -32.53 1.41
CA THR A 387 -11.19 -33.75 1.98
C THR A 387 -10.31 -34.99 1.83
N GLY A 388 -9.62 -35.15 0.69
CA GLY A 388 -8.66 -36.24 0.49
C GLY A 388 -7.50 -36.18 1.48
N LEU A 389 -6.82 -35.02 1.57
CA LEU A 389 -5.73 -34.83 2.53
C LEU A 389 -6.21 -34.99 3.98
N SER A 390 -7.42 -34.56 4.32
CA SER A 390 -7.97 -34.79 5.66
C SER A 390 -8.12 -36.28 5.99
N HIS A 391 -8.45 -37.14 5.03
CA HIS A 391 -8.43 -38.59 5.28
C HIS A 391 -7.01 -39.11 5.44
N ASP A 392 -6.09 -38.70 4.56
CA ASP A 392 -4.70 -39.16 4.61
C ASP A 392 -3.98 -38.71 5.91
N LEU A 393 -4.27 -37.50 6.41
CA LEU A 393 -3.77 -37.01 7.70
C LEU A 393 -4.32 -37.83 8.88
N ALA A 394 -5.58 -38.26 8.81
CA ALA A 394 -6.19 -39.10 9.84
C ALA A 394 -5.58 -40.51 9.87
N ASP A 395 -5.30 -41.09 8.69
CA ASP A 395 -4.66 -42.40 8.56
C ASP A 395 -3.22 -42.41 9.12
N GLU A 396 -2.58 -41.25 9.21
CA GLU A 396 -1.25 -41.03 9.78
C GLU A 396 -1.27 -40.49 11.22
N ASP A 397 -2.42 -40.56 11.91
CA ASP A 397 -2.64 -40.11 13.29
C ASP A 397 -2.32 -38.62 13.54
N LEU A 398 -2.50 -37.76 12.53
CA LEU A 398 -2.23 -36.30 12.61
C LEU A 398 -3.45 -35.47 13.02
N ASN A 399 -4.55 -36.11 13.45
CA ASN A 399 -5.76 -35.51 14.03
C ASN A 399 -6.32 -34.29 13.27
N PRO A 400 -6.80 -34.47 12.03
CA PRO A 400 -7.35 -33.38 11.24
C PRO A 400 -8.66 -32.84 11.80
N ILE A 401 -8.72 -31.51 12.01
CA ILE A 401 -9.90 -30.81 12.53
C ILE A 401 -10.47 -29.90 11.44
N THR A 402 -11.74 -30.11 11.08
CA THR A 402 -12.41 -29.29 10.07
C THR A 402 -12.77 -27.90 10.62
N ILE A 403 -12.21 -26.84 10.02
CA ILE A 403 -12.49 -25.44 10.38
C ILE A 403 -13.04 -24.69 9.17
N ILE A 404 -14.33 -24.33 9.22
CA ILE A 404 -14.93 -23.47 8.21
C ILE A 404 -14.47 -22.03 8.45
N GLN A 405 -13.92 -21.35 7.43
CA GLN A 405 -13.41 -19.97 7.50
C GLN A 405 -14.53 -18.91 7.55
N TYR A 406 -15.43 -19.05 8.52
CA TYR A 406 -16.54 -18.13 8.77
C TYR A 406 -16.31 -17.36 10.08
N TYR A 407 -17.07 -16.29 10.28
CA TYR A 407 -16.97 -15.41 11.44
C TYR A 407 -16.92 -16.16 12.78
N THR A 408 -17.69 -17.24 12.92
CA THR A 408 -17.79 -18.05 14.14
C THR A 408 -16.48 -18.73 14.55
N ASN A 409 -15.66 -19.14 13.59
CA ASN A 409 -14.40 -19.85 13.87
C ASN A 409 -13.17 -18.94 13.75
N MET A 410 -13.31 -17.78 13.09
CA MET A 410 -12.17 -16.91 12.79
C MET A 410 -12.09 -15.68 13.69
N SER A 411 -13.21 -15.21 14.26
CA SER A 411 -13.23 -13.94 15.00
C SER A 411 -12.38 -13.99 16.27
N ASP A 412 -12.61 -14.95 17.16
CA ASP A 412 -11.90 -15.03 18.43
C ASP A 412 -10.41 -15.35 18.24
N PRO A 413 -10.02 -16.29 17.36
CA PRO A 413 -8.59 -16.55 17.10
C PRO A 413 -7.86 -15.37 16.48
N MET A 414 -8.53 -14.60 15.62
CA MET A 414 -7.95 -13.40 15.01
C MET A 414 -7.71 -12.29 16.04
N LYS A 415 -8.62 -12.13 17.01
CA LYS A 415 -8.45 -11.21 18.14
C LYS A 415 -7.38 -11.69 19.13
N GLU A 416 -7.30 -12.99 19.42
CA GLU A 416 -6.26 -13.52 20.30
C GLU A 416 -4.88 -13.36 19.66
N LEU A 417 -4.74 -13.62 18.36
CA LEU A 417 -3.49 -13.39 17.65
C LEU A 417 -3.07 -11.91 17.74
N GLU A 418 -4.00 -10.97 17.52
CA GLU A 418 -3.75 -9.53 17.69
C GLU A 418 -3.33 -9.20 19.13
N ALA A 419 -4.06 -9.70 20.13
CA ALA A 419 -3.74 -9.48 21.54
C ALA A 419 -2.39 -10.09 21.94
N ALA A 420 -2.03 -11.26 21.41
CA ALA A 420 -0.74 -11.91 21.66
C ALA A 420 0.41 -11.13 21.04
N ILE A 421 0.24 -10.60 19.83
CA ILE A 421 1.22 -9.72 19.18
C ILE A 421 1.42 -8.45 20.01
N GLU A 422 0.34 -7.73 20.34
CA GLU A 422 0.44 -6.44 21.04
C GLU A 422 0.93 -6.57 22.49
N SER A 423 0.77 -7.74 23.11
CA SER A 423 1.27 -8.01 24.47
C SER A 423 2.65 -8.67 24.52
N GLY A 424 3.30 -8.89 23.37
CA GLY A 424 4.62 -9.53 23.29
C GLY A 424 4.61 -11.03 23.65
N ARG A 425 3.46 -11.69 23.52
CA ARG A 425 3.29 -13.14 23.75
C ARG A 425 3.44 -13.98 22.49
N PHE A 426 3.39 -13.36 21.32
CA PHE A 426 3.60 -14.02 20.06
C PHE A 426 5.06 -13.91 19.62
N HIS A 427 5.60 -14.97 19.02
CA HIS A 427 6.97 -15.05 18.51
C HIS A 427 6.99 -15.73 17.14
N HIS A 428 7.81 -15.25 16.22
CA HIS A 428 7.97 -15.91 14.91
C HIS A 428 9.40 -15.81 14.36
N ASP A 429 9.75 -16.75 13.49
CA ASP A 429 11.09 -16.93 12.90
C ASP A 429 11.47 -15.92 11.80
N GLY A 430 10.63 -14.89 11.57
CA GLY A 430 10.85 -13.92 10.50
C GLY A 430 10.55 -14.40 9.07
N ASN A 431 9.81 -15.51 8.88
CA ASN A 431 9.48 -15.97 7.52
C ASN A 431 8.83 -14.84 6.67
N PRO A 432 9.38 -14.50 5.49
CA PRO A 432 8.95 -13.36 4.70
C PRO A 432 7.56 -13.56 4.06
N ILE A 433 7.18 -14.80 3.75
CA ILE A 433 5.86 -15.13 3.17
C ILE A 433 4.78 -15.01 4.23
N MET A 434 5.05 -15.53 5.44
CA MET A 434 4.13 -15.36 6.58
C MET A 434 3.93 -13.87 6.90
N THR A 435 5.02 -13.10 6.98
CA THR A 435 4.97 -11.65 7.22
C THR A 435 4.17 -10.92 6.14
N TRP A 436 4.33 -11.31 4.88
CA TRP A 436 3.51 -10.76 3.79
C TRP A 436 2.03 -11.10 3.93
N CYS A 437 1.69 -12.35 4.26
CA CYS A 437 0.31 -12.76 4.46
C CYS A 437 -0.35 -11.98 5.59
N ILE A 438 0.35 -11.81 6.73
CA ILE A 438 -0.13 -11.02 7.87
C ILE A 438 -0.40 -9.57 7.49
N GLY A 439 0.50 -8.96 6.71
CA GLY A 439 0.35 -7.59 6.22
C GLY A 439 -0.82 -7.38 5.25
N ASN A 440 -1.29 -8.44 4.60
CA ASN A 440 -2.40 -8.39 3.66
C ASN A 440 -3.77 -8.62 4.32
N VAL A 441 -3.82 -9.03 5.59
CA VAL A 441 -5.08 -9.32 6.27
C VAL A 441 -5.87 -8.04 6.50
N VAL A 442 -7.13 -8.05 6.07
CA VAL A 442 -8.12 -7.03 6.41
C VAL A 442 -9.23 -7.68 7.23
N GLY A 443 -9.63 -7.02 8.32
CA GLY A 443 -10.80 -7.45 9.09
C GLY A 443 -12.10 -7.03 8.39
N LYS A 444 -12.91 -8.01 7.98
CA LYS A 444 -14.30 -7.76 7.56
C LYS A 444 -15.20 -7.98 8.77
N THR A 445 -15.94 -6.95 9.19
CA THR A 445 -16.93 -7.07 10.27
C THR A 445 -18.32 -7.45 9.74
N ILE A 446 -19.25 -7.79 10.63
CA ILE A 446 -20.67 -7.95 10.29
C ILE A 446 -21.31 -6.55 10.31
N PRO A 447 -22.14 -6.18 9.31
CA PRO A 447 -22.85 -4.91 9.34
C PRO A 447 -23.64 -4.73 10.65
N GLY A 448 -23.31 -3.69 11.43
CA GLY A 448 -23.94 -3.41 12.72
C GLY A 448 -23.34 -4.15 13.92
N ASN A 449 -22.28 -4.94 13.74
CA ASN A 449 -21.51 -5.56 14.82
C ASN A 449 -20.01 -5.52 14.50
N ASP A 450 -19.32 -4.54 15.10
CA ASP A 450 -17.89 -4.33 14.92
C ASP A 450 -17.04 -5.33 15.73
N ASP A 451 -17.65 -6.09 16.63
CA ASP A 451 -16.95 -7.09 17.46
C ASP A 451 -16.76 -8.43 16.75
N VAL A 452 -17.44 -8.70 15.65
CA VAL A 452 -17.33 -10.01 14.97
C VAL A 452 -16.62 -9.82 13.64
N VAL A 453 -15.40 -10.35 13.55
CA VAL A 453 -14.48 -10.13 12.42
C VAL A 453 -14.11 -11.44 11.75
N LYS A 454 -13.76 -11.37 10.47
CA LYS A 454 -13.07 -12.46 9.78
C LYS A 454 -11.97 -11.92 8.87
N PRO A 455 -10.92 -12.72 8.58
CA PRO A 455 -9.89 -12.30 7.66
C PRO A 455 -10.44 -12.29 6.24
N VAL A 456 -10.16 -11.21 5.51
CA VAL A 456 -10.34 -11.11 4.06
C VAL A 456 -9.12 -10.42 3.46
N LYS A 457 -8.94 -10.57 2.15
CA LYS A 457 -7.99 -9.78 1.37
C LYS A 457 -8.66 -8.54 0.79
N GLU A 458 -7.89 -7.48 0.60
CA GLU A 458 -8.36 -6.25 -0.05
C GLU A 458 -8.54 -6.45 -1.56
N GLN A 459 -7.50 -6.95 -2.22
CA GLN A 459 -7.42 -7.18 -3.66
C GLN A 459 -7.32 -8.68 -3.96
N ALA A 460 -7.58 -9.07 -5.20
CA ALA A 460 -7.60 -10.49 -5.59
C ALA A 460 -6.19 -11.10 -5.59
N GLU A 461 -5.17 -10.32 -5.96
CA GLU A 461 -3.76 -10.70 -6.02
C GLU A 461 -3.12 -10.93 -4.64
N ASN A 462 -3.59 -10.24 -3.60
CA ASN A 462 -3.09 -10.43 -2.24
C ASN A 462 -3.30 -11.86 -1.77
N LYS A 463 -2.31 -12.41 -1.06
CA LYS A 463 -2.40 -13.71 -0.41
C LYS A 463 -2.44 -13.53 1.10
N ILE A 464 -3.32 -14.28 1.74
CA ILE A 464 -3.49 -14.30 3.19
C ILE A 464 -3.40 -15.72 3.73
N ASP A 465 -3.04 -16.69 2.88
CA ASP A 465 -3.20 -18.11 3.13
C ASP A 465 -2.42 -18.54 4.38
N GLY A 466 -1.17 -18.09 4.50
CA GLY A 466 -0.36 -18.30 5.70
C GLY A 466 -0.96 -17.70 6.97
N ALA A 467 -1.57 -16.51 6.86
CA ALA A 467 -2.20 -15.86 7.99
C ALA A 467 -3.48 -16.58 8.41
N VAL A 468 -4.28 -17.07 7.44
CA VAL A 468 -5.49 -17.86 7.71
C VAL A 468 -5.13 -19.17 8.39
N ALA A 469 -4.12 -19.90 7.87
CA ALA A 469 -3.60 -21.10 8.52
C ALA A 469 -3.15 -20.81 9.96
N LEU A 470 -2.37 -19.76 10.18
CA LEU A 470 -1.93 -19.36 11.52
C LEU A 470 -3.10 -19.02 12.45
N ILE A 471 -4.10 -18.28 11.98
CA ILE A 471 -5.31 -17.95 12.76
C ILE A 471 -6.05 -19.24 13.16
N MET A 472 -6.17 -20.23 12.26
CA MET A 472 -6.77 -21.52 12.60
C MET A 472 -5.94 -22.28 13.65
N ALA A 473 -4.61 -22.26 13.55
CA ALA A 473 -3.74 -22.88 14.55
C ALA A 473 -3.91 -22.24 15.93
N VAL A 474 -3.94 -20.90 16.01
CA VAL A 474 -4.20 -20.16 17.26
C VAL A 474 -5.55 -20.54 17.83
N GLY A 475 -6.58 -20.64 16.99
CA GLY A 475 -7.93 -20.99 17.44
C GLY A 475 -8.02 -22.37 18.08
N ARG A 476 -7.21 -23.32 17.59
CA ARG A 476 -7.09 -24.64 18.24
C ARG A 476 -6.26 -24.61 19.51
N ALA A 477 -5.15 -23.88 19.50
CA ALA A 477 -4.33 -23.70 20.70
C ALA A 477 -5.14 -23.08 21.86
N MET A 478 -6.09 -22.18 21.58
CA MET A 478 -6.99 -21.60 22.60
C MET A 478 -7.95 -22.61 23.24
N LEU A 479 -8.27 -23.70 22.55
CA LEU A 479 -9.20 -24.73 23.02
C LEU A 479 -8.50 -25.88 23.76
N TYR A 480 -7.16 -25.86 23.79
CA TYR A 480 -6.38 -26.89 24.45
C TYR A 480 -6.48 -26.71 25.97
N GLU A 481 -7.50 -27.30 26.59
CA GLU A 481 -7.52 -27.55 28.03
C GLU A 481 -6.48 -28.64 28.32
N LYS A 482 -5.50 -28.32 29.15
CA LYS A 482 -4.46 -29.26 29.57
C LYS A 482 -5.14 -30.41 30.32
N GLU A 483 -5.17 -31.61 29.73
CA GLU A 483 -5.37 -32.81 30.53
C GLU A 483 -4.20 -32.88 31.52
N ASP A 484 -4.49 -32.81 32.83
CA ASP A 484 -3.48 -33.03 33.86
C ASP A 484 -2.77 -34.35 33.57
N THR A 485 -1.50 -34.28 33.19
CA THR A 485 -0.74 -35.50 32.93
C THR A 485 -0.62 -36.26 34.25
N LEU A 486 -0.51 -37.60 34.19
CA LEU A 486 -0.24 -38.40 35.39
C LEU A 486 1.01 -37.89 36.13
N SER A 487 1.97 -37.33 35.39
CA SER A 487 3.16 -36.66 35.93
C SER A 487 2.80 -35.39 36.71
N ASP A 488 2.00 -34.48 36.13
CA ASP A 488 1.52 -33.26 36.81
C ASP A 488 0.72 -33.60 38.09
N HIS A 489 -0.07 -34.68 38.03
CA HIS A 489 -0.85 -35.19 39.16
C HIS A 489 0.05 -35.80 40.26
N ILE A 490 1.07 -36.59 39.87
CA ILE A 490 2.03 -37.18 40.81
C ILE A 490 2.92 -36.10 41.45
N GLU A 491 3.32 -35.08 40.71
CA GLU A 491 4.07 -33.93 41.27
C GLU A 491 3.23 -33.11 42.25
N SER A 492 1.94 -32.94 41.96
CA SER A 492 1.04 -32.13 42.78
C SER A 492 0.50 -32.87 44.02
N TYR A 493 0.25 -34.18 43.93
CA TYR A 493 -0.46 -34.96 44.96
C TYR A 493 0.35 -36.13 45.54
N GLY A 494 1.49 -36.49 44.94
CA GLY A 494 2.34 -37.60 45.37
C GLY A 494 1.74 -38.99 45.07
N ILE A 495 2.57 -40.03 45.15
CA ILE A 495 2.22 -41.43 44.81
C ILE A 495 1.14 -42.04 45.74
N ARG A 496 0.69 -41.34 46.78
CA ARG A 496 -0.17 -41.91 47.83
C ARG A 496 -1.67 -41.96 47.50
N SER A 497 -2.10 -41.53 46.32
CA SER A 497 -3.51 -41.55 45.91
C SER A 497 -3.79 -42.24 44.57
N LEU A 498 -2.95 -43.19 44.16
CA LEU A 498 -3.27 -44.11 43.06
C LEU A 498 -4.05 -45.33 43.54
#